data_AF-A0A5Q4T5K6-F1
#
_entry.id   AF-A0A5Q4T5K6-F1
#
_cell.length_a   1.000
_cell.length_b   1.000
_cell.length_c   1.000
_cell.angle_alpha   90.00
_cell.angle_beta   90.00
_cell.angle_gamma   90.00
#
_symmetry.space_group_name_H-M   'P 1'
#
loop_
_entity.id
_entity.type
_entity.pdbx_description
1 polymer ?
#
loop_
_entity_poly.entity_id
_entity_poly.type
_entity_poly.pdbx_seq_one_letter_code
_entity_poly.pdbx_strand_id
1 'polypeptide(L)' 'MKPFAWNYARPAEQAPALTAYAYDAALQLNVLSDGRPAIADRALMAAAGTTTSKAGSATHFDD' A
#
# COMPACT_ATOMS: atom_id res chain seq x y z
N MET A 1 5.36 -10.98 -31.69
CA MET A 1 5.58 -11.54 -30.34
C MET A 1 5.13 -10.49 -29.32
N LYS A 2 4.18 -10.80 -28.42
CA LYS A 2 3.71 -9.85 -27.40
C LYS A 2 4.41 -10.14 -26.06
N PRO A 3 4.82 -9.11 -25.28
CA PRO A 3 5.46 -9.33 -23.98
C PRO A 3 4.53 -10.11 -23.04
N PHE A 4 5.07 -11.07 -22.30
CA PHE A 4 4.30 -11.90 -21.37
C PHE A 4 3.47 -11.06 -20.37
N ALA A 5 4.05 -9.96 -19.88
CA ALA A 5 3.43 -9.04 -18.92
C ALA A 5 2.15 -8.39 -19.46
N TRP A 6 2.01 -8.26 -20.78
CA TRP A 6 0.83 -7.65 -21.41
C TRP A 6 -0.44 -8.45 -21.13
N ASN A 7 -0.35 -9.77 -20.98
CA ASN A 7 -1.50 -10.62 -20.70
C ASN A 7 -2.00 -10.50 -19.26
N TYR A 8 -1.18 -9.95 -18.36
CA TYR A 8 -1.46 -9.87 -16.92
C TYR A 8 -1.65 -8.43 -16.42
N ALA A 9 -1.42 -7.44 -17.29
CA ALA A 9 -1.71 -6.05 -17.00
C ALA A 9 -3.23 -5.89 -16.78
N ARG A 10 -3.62 -5.78 -15.51
CA ARG A 10 -4.97 -5.40 -15.09
C ARG A 10 -4.92 -3.93 -14.64
N PRO A 11 -5.95 -3.12 -14.92
CA PRO A 11 -6.08 -1.81 -14.29
C PRO A 11 -5.97 -1.96 -12.77
N ALA A 12 -5.25 -1.04 -12.13
CA ALA A 12 -5.23 -0.99 -10.67
C ALA A 12 -6.65 -0.72 -10.17
N GLU A 13 -7.12 -1.53 -9.22
CA GLU A 13 -8.38 -1.25 -8.55
C GLU A 13 -8.26 0.07 -7.80
N GLN A 14 -9.33 0.86 -7.80
CA GLN A 14 -9.32 2.16 -7.16
C GLN A 14 -9.18 1.97 -5.65
N ALA A 15 -8.05 2.42 -5.10
CA ALA A 15 -7.79 2.32 -3.68
C ALA A 15 -8.84 3.15 -2.89
N PRO A 16 -9.28 2.66 -1.72
CA PRO A 16 -10.14 3.44 -0.84
C PRO A 16 -9.43 4.75 -0.44
N ALA A 17 -10.21 5.82 -0.31
CA ALA A 17 -9.68 7.10 0.17
C ALA A 17 -9.12 6.93 1.58
N LEU A 18 -7.84 7.27 1.76
CA LEU A 18 -7.17 7.19 3.05
C LEU A 18 -7.61 8.34 3.96
N THR A 19 -7.87 8.05 5.23
CA THR A 19 -8.00 9.07 6.26
C THR A 19 -6.72 9.88 6.31
N ALA A 20 -6.84 11.21 6.23
CA ALA A 20 -5.66 12.09 6.28
C ALA A 20 -4.99 12.02 7.66
N TYR A 21 -3.66 11.93 7.65
CA TYR A 21 -2.81 11.99 8.84
C TYR A 21 -1.59 12.87 8.55
N ALA A 22 -0.97 13.40 9.60
CA ALA A 22 0.22 14.24 9.51
C ALA A 22 1.30 13.74 10.46
N TYR A 23 2.56 14.01 10.14
CA TYR A 23 3.67 13.71 11.03
C TYR A 23 3.79 14.79 12.11
N ASP A 24 3.71 14.39 13.38
CA ASP A 24 4.02 15.22 14.54
C ASP A 24 5.46 14.98 14.95
N ALA A 25 6.31 16.02 14.78
CA ALA A 25 7.72 15.95 15.09
C ALA A 25 8.05 15.91 16.59
N ALA A 26 7.17 16.44 17.44
CA ALA A 26 7.38 16.41 18.89
C ALA A 26 7.15 15.01 19.45
N LEU A 27 6.17 14.29 18.88
CA LEU A 27 5.86 12.91 19.25
C LEU A 27 6.65 11.87 18.42
N GLN A 28 7.22 12.30 17.29
CA GLN A 28 7.82 11.42 16.27
C GLN A 28 6.85 10.35 15.76
N LEU A 29 5.59 10.74 15.57
CA LEU A 29 4.52 9.83 15.15
C LEU A 29 3.65 10.45 14.06
N ASN A 30 3.11 9.60 13.20
CA ASN A 30 1.97 9.99 12.37
C ASN A 30 0.72 10.04 13.24
N VAL A 31 0.00 11.16 13.21
CA VAL A 31 -1.18 11.42 14.03
C VAL A 31 -2.38 11.78 13.14
N LEU A 32 -3.57 11.44 13.64
CA LEU A 32 -4.85 11.88 13.08
C LEU A 32 -5.11 13.35 13.45
N SER A 33 -6.18 13.92 12.88
CA SER A 33 -6.59 15.31 13.18
C SER A 33 -6.97 15.54 14.65
N ASP A 34 -7.30 14.48 15.39
CA ASP A 34 -7.58 14.51 16.82
C ASP A 34 -6.34 14.25 17.70
N GLY A 35 -5.16 14.12 17.08
CA GLY A 35 -3.89 13.88 17.76
C GLY A 35 -3.63 12.43 18.16
N ARG A 36 -4.58 11.50 17.96
CA ARG A 36 -4.32 10.08 18.22
C ARG A 36 -3.31 9.52 17.21
N PRO A 37 -2.43 8.60 17.61
CA PRO A 37 -1.53 7.93 16.68
C PRO A 37 -2.30 7.23 15.55
N ALA A 38 -1.90 7.48 14.31
CA ALA A 38 -2.53 6.91 13.11
C ALA A 38 -2.56 5.38 13.12
N ILE A 39 -1.57 4.74 13.76
CA ILE A 39 -1.49 3.27 13.90
C ILE A 39 -2.64 2.66 14.72
N ALA A 40 -3.32 3.46 15.54
CA ALA A 40 -4.47 2.99 16.31
C ALA A 40 -5.75 2.86 15.46
N ASP A 41 -5.78 3.47 14.27
CA ASP A 41 -6.91 3.39 13.35
C ASP A 41 -6.78 2.17 12.44
N ARG A 42 -7.55 1.12 12.74
CA ARG A 42 -7.57 -0.13 11.97
C ARG A 42 -8.07 0.05 10.54
N ALA A 43 -9.01 0.96 10.30
CA ALA A 43 -9.51 1.20 8.95
C ALA A 43 -8.42 1.86 8.09
N LEU A 44 -7.71 2.82 8.67
CA LEU A 44 -6.54 3.43 8.04
C LEU A 44 -5.44 2.39 7.78
N MET A 45 -5.11 1.53 8.75
CA MET A 45 -4.08 0.49 8.57
C MET A 45 -4.47 -0.54 7.51
N ALA A 46 -5.74 -0.95 7.43
CA ALA A 46 -6.22 -1.87 6.40
C ALA A 46 -6.12 -1.25 5.00
N ALA A 47 -6.41 0.04 4.87
CA ALA A 47 -6.36 0.75 3.60
C ALA A 47 -4.93 1.12 3.17
N ALA A 48 -4.06 1.51 4.11
CA ALA A 48 -2.68 1.91 3.84
C ALA A 48 -1.70 0.71 3.77
N GLY A 49 -2.03 -0.41 4.41
CA GLY A 49 -1.19 -1.60 4.51
C GLY A 49 -1.19 -2.49 3.26
N THR A 50 -1.86 -2.10 2.17
CA THR A 50 -1.86 -2.88 0.93
C THR A 50 -0.49 -2.75 0.25
N THR A 51 0.45 -3.63 0.59
CA THR A 51 1.63 -3.85 -0.25
C THR A 51 1.21 -4.71 -1.43
N THR A 52 0.94 -4.09 -2.58
CA THR A 52 0.79 -4.85 -3.83
C THR A 52 2.17 -5.31 -4.30
N SER A 53 2.79 -6.25 -3.58
CA SER A 53 3.84 -7.09 -4.15
C SER A 53 3.18 -8.09 -5.11
N LYS A 54 2.87 -7.63 -6.32
CA LYS A 54 2.50 -8.51 -7.45
C LYS A 54 3.71 -9.00 -8.24
N ALA A 55 4.92 -8.70 -7.78
CA ALA A 55 6.14 -9.30 -8.31
C ALA A 55 6.29 -10.68 -7.69
N GLY A 56 5.51 -11.65 -8.20
CA GLY A 56 5.81 -13.05 -7.98
C GLY A 56 7.25 -13.28 -8.45
N SER A 57 8.10 -13.73 -7.53
CA SER A 57 9.46 -14.15 -7.80
C SER A 57 9.45 -15.36 -8.73
N ALA A 58 9.41 -15.13 -10.03
CA ALA A 58 9.79 -16.12 -11.04
C ALA A 58 11.24 -15.85 -11.44
N THR A 59 12.16 -15.96 -10.48
CA THR A 59 13.57 -16.19 -10.76
C THR A 59 13.85 -17.66 -10.54
N HIS A 60 13.35 -18.49 -11.45
CA HIS A 60 13.86 -19.85 -11.62
C HIS A 60 13.81 -20.17 -13.11
N PHE A 61 14.93 -19.90 -13.79
CA PHE A 61 15.22 -20.52 -15.06
C PHE A 61 16.01 -21.80 -14.73
N ASP A 62 15.30 -22.91 -14.55
CA ASP A 62 15.85 -24.23 -14.86
C ASP A 62 15.30 -24.59 -16.25
N ASP A 63 16.03 -24.15 -17.28
CA ASP A 63 16.31 -24.88 -18.52
C ASP A 63 17.24 -24.03 -19.42
#